data_AF-A0A8C5QZ22-F1
#
_entry.id   AF-A0A8C5QZ22-F1
#
_cell.length_a   1.000
_cell.length_b   1.000
_cell.length_c   1.000
_cell.angle_alpha   90.00
_cell.angle_beta   90.00
_cell.angle_gamma   90.00
#
_symmetry.space_group_name_H-M   'P 1'
#
loop_
_entity.id
_entity.type
_entity.pdbx_description
1 polymer ?
#
loop_
_entity_poly.entity_id
_entity_poly.type
_entity_poly.pdbx_seq_one_letter_code
_entity_poly.pdbx_strand_id
1 'polypeptide(L)'
;MVSEMLWNHSDVYQEIVSPVLNLMGLFIFCCFCSHTEKLADQIMQNSQVLAALQERLDSVSQTPSSYIETLPKAVKRRIYALKQLQEKCAHIEAKFYEEVHELERKYAALYQPLFDKRRLIVTGTEEPTDTECEWHSDAEDEEKLADVKKKVTISDKEPSETDNPKGIPDFWLTIFRNVDMINISLQEYDEPILKHLQDVKVKFSDPGQPMSFTLEFHFEPNDFFTNTLLTKLYKMKSEPDSSDPFSFEGPEIIDCEGCTIDWKKGKNVTVKTIKKKQKHKGRGTVRTITKQVLNESFFNFFSPDEEMENSLAADYEVGHFFRERLIPRAVLYFTGEAIEDEESFEEGEEGEEEVRTLCMRLVMPQTRCPKSNRQNLRKSCAQIYR
;
A
#
# COMPACT_ATOMS: atom_id res chain seq x y z
N MET A 1 22.38 31.16 19.65
CA MET A 1 22.34 30.00 20.58
C MET A 1 21.16 29.07 20.24
N VAL A 2 21.02 28.69 18.97
CA VAL A 2 20.02 27.70 18.48
C VAL A 2 20.69 26.87 17.39
N SER A 3 21.85 26.29 17.73
CA SER A 3 22.59 25.38 16.83
C SER A 3 23.08 24.12 17.57
N GLU A 4 22.65 23.89 18.82
CA GLU A 4 23.14 22.79 19.66
C GLU A 4 22.02 21.88 20.23
N MET A 5 20.78 21.99 19.74
CA MET A 5 19.66 21.16 20.25
C MET A 5 19.05 20.17 19.26
N LEU A 6 19.66 19.97 18.08
CA LEU A 6 19.16 19.03 17.06
C LEU A 6 20.05 17.80 16.81
N TRP A 7 21.02 17.52 17.70
CA TRP A 7 21.92 16.36 17.59
C TRP A 7 21.80 15.35 18.74
N ASN A 8 20.63 15.23 19.40
CA ASN A 8 20.44 14.27 20.50
C ASN A 8 19.24 13.32 20.34
N HIS A 9 18.54 13.31 19.20
CA HIS A 9 17.45 12.36 18.95
C HIS A 9 17.84 11.15 18.09
N SER A 10 19.05 11.13 17.51
CA SER A 10 19.58 9.99 16.75
C SER A 10 20.20 8.90 17.66
N ASP A 11 20.73 9.26 18.83
CA ASP A 11 21.57 8.34 19.61
C ASP A 11 20.78 7.41 20.54
N VAL A 12 19.56 7.79 20.93
CA VAL A 12 18.68 6.92 21.76
C VAL A 12 18.14 5.74 20.96
N TYR A 13 17.94 5.90 19.65
CA TYR A 13 17.46 4.83 18.75
C TYR A 13 18.58 3.83 18.42
N GLN A 14 19.83 4.29 18.35
CA GLN A 14 21.02 3.48 18.04
C GLN A 14 21.58 2.74 19.27
N GLU A 15 21.52 3.30 20.48
CA GLU A 15 22.20 2.69 21.64
C GLU A 15 21.35 1.75 22.53
N ILE A 16 20.02 1.83 22.51
CA ILE A 16 19.18 1.03 23.45
C ILE A 16 18.18 0.09 22.76
N VAL A 17 17.54 0.53 21.67
CA VAL A 17 16.43 -0.22 21.04
C VAL A 17 16.94 -1.29 20.07
N SER A 18 17.96 -0.96 19.27
CA SER A 18 18.57 -1.88 18.30
C SER A 18 19.25 -3.12 18.92
N PRO A 19 20.00 -3.03 20.04
CA PRO A 19 20.64 -4.20 20.62
C PRO A 19 19.66 -5.15 21.32
N VAL A 20 18.59 -4.65 21.95
CA VAL A 20 17.66 -5.47 22.76
C VAL A 20 16.69 -6.26 21.87
N LEU A 21 16.22 -5.67 20.76
CA LEU A 21 15.41 -6.35 19.76
C LEU A 21 16.22 -7.36 18.93
N ASN A 22 17.47 -7.03 18.57
CA ASN A 22 18.38 -8.00 17.95
C ASN A 22 18.76 -9.13 18.92
N LEU A 23 19.00 -8.87 20.21
CA LEU A 23 19.36 -9.92 21.16
C LEU A 23 18.21 -10.91 21.36
N MET A 24 16.97 -10.44 21.47
CA MET A 24 15.82 -11.33 21.66
C MET A 24 15.46 -12.13 20.41
N GLY A 25 15.55 -11.53 19.22
CA GLY A 25 15.37 -12.24 17.94
C GLY A 25 16.48 -13.26 17.64
N LEU A 26 17.76 -12.89 17.83
CA LEU A 26 18.88 -13.82 17.63
C LEU A 26 18.97 -14.90 18.71
N PHE A 27 18.61 -14.64 19.98
CA PHE A 27 18.66 -15.70 21.00
C PHE A 27 17.63 -16.79 20.75
N ILE A 28 16.42 -16.43 20.32
CA ILE A 28 15.36 -17.42 20.04
C ILE A 28 15.71 -18.23 18.80
N PHE A 29 16.23 -17.59 17.73
CA PHE A 29 16.62 -18.29 16.51
C PHE A 29 17.88 -19.16 16.67
N CYS A 30 18.89 -18.70 17.43
CA CYS A 30 20.17 -19.40 17.61
C CYS A 30 20.07 -20.58 18.61
N CYS A 31 19.27 -20.47 19.68
CA CYS A 31 19.04 -21.60 20.59
C CYS A 31 18.18 -22.71 19.97
N PHE A 32 17.21 -22.37 19.11
CA PHE A 32 16.39 -23.37 18.42
C PHE A 32 17.19 -24.10 17.33
N CYS A 33 18.02 -23.39 16.57
CA CYS A 33 18.80 -23.96 15.46
C CYS A 33 19.91 -24.93 15.92
N SER A 34 20.59 -24.65 17.04
CA SER A 34 21.70 -25.51 17.51
C SER A 34 21.24 -26.85 18.12
N HIS A 35 20.01 -26.93 18.64
CA HIS A 35 19.45 -28.18 19.18
C HIS A 35 18.75 -29.03 18.11
N THR A 36 18.16 -28.40 17.09
CA THR A 36 17.52 -29.12 15.97
C THR A 36 18.54 -29.71 15.00
N GLU A 37 19.68 -29.06 14.75
CA GLU A 37 20.78 -29.61 13.91
C GLU A 37 21.35 -30.91 14.49
N LYS A 38 21.63 -30.95 15.80
CA LYS A 38 22.19 -32.16 16.45
C LYS A 38 21.20 -33.34 16.49
N LEU A 39 19.90 -33.04 16.59
CA LEU A 39 18.85 -34.05 16.57
C LEU A 39 18.58 -34.54 15.13
N ALA A 40 18.59 -33.64 14.15
CA ALA A 40 18.47 -33.95 12.73
C ALA A 40 19.66 -34.80 12.24
N ASP A 41 20.89 -34.50 12.65
CA ASP A 41 22.08 -35.29 12.32
C ASP A 41 22.02 -36.71 12.91
N GLN A 42 21.47 -36.88 14.13
CA GLN A 42 21.29 -38.20 14.73
C GLN A 42 20.17 -39.01 14.06
N ILE A 43 19.10 -38.35 13.59
CA ILE A 43 18.01 -38.98 12.86
C ILE A 43 18.46 -39.37 11.43
N MET A 44 19.28 -38.54 10.78
CA MET A 44 19.81 -38.80 9.43
C MET A 44 20.85 -39.93 9.39
N GLN A 45 21.54 -40.22 10.51
CA GLN A 45 22.50 -41.32 10.59
C GLN A 45 21.86 -42.69 10.78
N ASN A 46 20.58 -42.76 11.14
CA ASN A 46 19.90 -44.02 11.40
C ASN A 46 19.06 -44.47 10.19
N SER A 47 19.70 -45.18 9.27
CA SER A 47 19.11 -45.64 7.99
C SER A 47 17.80 -46.44 8.17
N GLN A 48 17.62 -47.14 9.30
CA GLN A 48 16.37 -47.85 9.60
C GLN A 48 15.22 -46.90 10.01
N VAL A 49 15.54 -45.80 10.69
CA VAL A 49 14.54 -44.78 11.09
C VAL A 49 14.11 -43.97 9.89
N LEU A 50 15.05 -43.61 9.01
CA LEU A 50 14.74 -42.95 7.73
C LEU A 50 13.90 -43.84 6.81
N ALA A 51 14.22 -45.13 6.69
CA ALA A 51 13.44 -46.07 5.89
C ALA A 51 12.01 -46.27 6.44
N ALA A 52 11.86 -46.40 7.76
CA ALA A 52 10.55 -46.51 8.41
C ALA A 52 9.73 -45.21 8.34
N LEU A 53 10.39 -44.04 8.35
CA LEU A 53 9.75 -42.74 8.13
C LEU A 53 9.32 -42.58 6.67
N GLN A 54 10.15 -43.00 5.71
CA GLN A 54 9.85 -42.93 4.28
C GLN A 54 8.69 -43.85 3.90
N GLU A 55 8.65 -45.08 4.40
CA GLU A 55 7.55 -46.04 4.17
C GLU A 55 6.21 -45.55 4.78
N ARG A 56 6.28 -44.80 5.89
CA ARG A 56 5.13 -44.12 6.51
C ARG A 56 4.71 -42.86 5.75
N LEU A 57 5.65 -42.18 5.10
CA LEU A 57 5.38 -40.99 4.29
C LEU A 57 4.76 -41.35 2.94
N ASP A 58 5.24 -42.42 2.32
CA ASP A 58 4.79 -42.91 1.00
C ASP A 58 3.40 -43.58 1.06
N SER A 59 2.93 -43.99 2.25
CA SER A 59 1.59 -44.56 2.46
C SER A 59 0.50 -43.53 2.82
N VAL A 60 0.87 -42.26 3.02
CA VAL A 60 -0.06 -41.18 3.37
C VAL A 60 -0.32 -40.34 2.11
N SER A 61 -1.50 -40.51 1.53
CA SER A 61 -2.00 -39.69 0.43
C SER A 61 -2.12 -38.20 0.84
N GLN A 62 -1.12 -37.42 0.43
CA GLN A 62 -1.13 -36.03 -0.08
C GLN A 62 -2.23 -35.04 0.37
N THR A 63 -2.62 -35.02 1.65
CA THR A 63 -3.17 -33.82 2.29
C THR A 63 -2.65 -33.71 3.74
N PRO A 64 -2.22 -32.52 4.20
CA PRO A 64 -1.69 -32.33 5.57
C PRO A 64 -2.65 -32.81 6.68
N SER A 65 -3.96 -32.75 6.43
CA SER A 65 -5.01 -33.19 7.35
C SER A 65 -4.94 -34.69 7.67
N SER A 66 -4.67 -35.53 6.67
CA SER A 66 -4.63 -37.00 6.82
C SER A 66 -3.50 -37.44 7.76
N TYR A 67 -2.33 -36.80 7.66
CA TYR A 67 -1.20 -37.08 8.55
C TYR A 67 -1.51 -36.72 10.01
N ILE A 68 -2.08 -35.52 10.24
CA ILE A 68 -2.40 -35.04 11.59
C ILE A 68 -3.41 -35.97 12.29
N GLU A 69 -4.34 -36.55 11.54
CA GLU A 69 -5.32 -37.50 12.05
C GLU A 69 -4.69 -38.81 12.54
N THR A 70 -3.56 -39.24 11.96
CA THR A 70 -2.85 -40.45 12.40
C THR A 70 -2.02 -40.25 13.68
N LEU A 71 -1.82 -39.01 14.13
CA LEU A 71 -0.95 -38.71 15.27
C LEU A 71 -1.54 -39.18 16.62
N PRO A 72 -0.69 -39.61 17.58
CA PRO A 72 -1.14 -39.97 18.92
C PRO A 72 -1.86 -38.82 19.62
N LYS A 73 -2.84 -39.13 20.49
CA LYS A 73 -3.63 -38.14 21.25
C LYS A 73 -2.74 -37.15 22.03
N ALA A 74 -1.63 -37.62 22.58
CA ALA A 74 -0.67 -36.78 23.29
C ALA A 74 -0.02 -35.72 22.39
N VAL A 75 0.30 -36.08 21.14
CA VAL A 75 0.88 -35.16 20.14
C VAL A 75 -0.19 -34.18 19.66
N LYS A 76 -1.40 -34.65 19.37
CA LYS A 76 -2.54 -33.76 19.03
C LYS A 76 -2.80 -32.72 20.10
N ARG A 77 -2.78 -33.09 21.39
CA ARG A 77 -2.90 -32.13 22.51
C ARG A 77 -1.82 -31.06 22.51
N ARG A 78 -0.58 -31.41 22.17
CA ARG A 78 0.52 -30.44 22.04
C ARG A 78 0.27 -29.49 20.87
N ILE A 79 -0.18 -30.01 19.72
CA ILE A 79 -0.54 -29.18 18.55
C ILE A 79 -1.66 -28.20 18.90
N TYR A 80 -2.71 -28.64 19.60
CA TYR A 80 -3.77 -27.73 20.06
C TYR A 80 -3.27 -26.67 21.05
N ALA A 81 -2.30 -27.01 21.90
CA ALA A 81 -1.66 -26.02 22.78
C ALA A 81 -0.83 -25.01 21.98
N LEU A 82 -0.14 -25.45 20.92
CA LEU A 82 0.58 -24.54 20.01
C LEU A 82 -0.38 -23.62 19.25
N LYS A 83 -1.53 -24.12 18.78
CA LYS A 83 -2.56 -23.28 18.15
C LYS A 83 -3.09 -22.18 19.09
N GLN A 84 -3.31 -22.49 20.36
CA GLN A 84 -3.69 -21.47 21.37
C GLN A 84 -2.57 -20.44 21.61
N LEU A 85 -1.30 -20.82 21.50
CA LEU A 85 -0.21 -19.85 21.55
C LEU A 85 -0.19 -18.97 20.31
N GLN A 86 -0.42 -19.54 19.13
CA GLN A 86 -0.49 -18.79 17.88
C GLN A 86 -1.61 -17.75 17.88
N GLU A 87 -2.80 -18.10 18.41
CA GLU A 87 -3.90 -17.14 18.59
C GLU A 87 -3.49 -15.97 19.50
N LYS A 88 -2.74 -16.23 20.58
CA LYS A 88 -2.21 -15.16 21.45
C LYS A 88 -1.19 -14.29 20.72
N CYS A 89 -0.37 -14.85 19.84
CA CYS A 89 0.52 -14.08 18.98
C CYS A 89 -0.27 -13.11 18.09
N ALA A 90 -1.33 -13.59 17.43
CA ALA A 90 -2.19 -12.75 16.58
C ALA A 90 -2.80 -11.57 17.35
N HIS A 91 -3.22 -11.78 18.61
CA HIS A 91 -3.71 -10.69 19.47
C HIS A 91 -2.64 -9.67 19.87
N ILE A 92 -1.37 -10.08 19.96
CA ILE A 92 -0.25 -9.16 20.21
C ILE A 92 0.07 -8.39 18.93
N GLU A 93 0.08 -9.05 17.78
CA GLU A 93 0.28 -8.42 16.47
C GLU A 93 -0.82 -7.39 16.17
N ALA A 94 -2.07 -7.70 16.50
CA ALA A 94 -3.19 -6.76 16.38
C ALA A 94 -2.94 -5.44 17.15
N LYS A 95 -2.43 -5.53 18.39
CA LYS A 95 -2.06 -4.35 19.18
C LYS A 95 -0.86 -3.59 18.61
N PHE A 96 0.12 -4.32 18.08
CA PHE A 96 1.24 -3.69 17.38
C PHE A 96 0.74 -2.82 16.23
N TYR A 97 -0.20 -3.33 15.44
CA TYR A 97 -0.77 -2.56 14.33
C TYR A 97 -1.67 -1.40 14.76
N GLU A 98 -2.36 -1.51 15.90
CA GLU A 98 -3.03 -0.36 16.51
C GLU A 98 -2.03 0.76 16.84
N GLU A 99 -0.89 0.42 17.46
CA GLU A 99 0.18 1.38 17.78
C GLU A 99 0.83 1.98 16.51
N VAL A 100 1.04 1.16 15.46
CA VAL A 100 1.50 1.64 14.15
C VAL A 100 0.52 2.67 13.59
N HIS A 101 -0.77 2.41 13.66
CA HIS A 101 -1.77 3.36 13.18
C HIS A 101 -1.74 4.69 13.95
N GLU A 102 -1.48 4.67 15.27
CA GLU A 102 -1.27 5.91 16.02
C GLU A 102 -0.03 6.67 15.57
N LEU A 103 1.03 5.94 15.23
CA LEU A 103 2.25 6.49 14.69
C LEU A 103 2.01 7.13 13.32
N GLU A 104 1.27 6.48 12.44
CA GLU A 104 0.86 7.02 11.13
C GLU A 104 0.12 8.35 11.30
N ARG A 105 -0.83 8.44 12.22
CA ARG A 105 -1.54 9.70 12.52
C ARG A 105 -0.58 10.82 12.93
N LYS A 106 0.39 10.50 13.79
CA LYS A 106 1.40 11.46 14.25
C LYS A 106 2.24 11.99 13.08
N TYR A 107 2.72 11.11 12.20
CA TYR A 107 3.55 11.51 11.05
C TYR A 107 2.74 12.16 9.93
N ALA A 108 1.47 11.78 9.74
CA ALA A 108 0.57 12.45 8.82
C ALA A 108 0.46 13.96 9.11
N ALA A 109 0.40 14.34 10.39
CA ALA A 109 0.41 15.74 10.79
C ALA A 109 1.73 16.48 10.44
N LEU A 110 2.86 15.77 10.41
CA LEU A 110 4.16 16.33 10.00
C LEU A 110 4.27 16.47 8.47
N TYR A 111 3.67 15.57 7.71
CA TYR A 111 3.62 15.65 6.25
C TYR A 111 2.62 16.69 5.74
N GLN A 112 1.57 16.98 6.52
CA GLN A 112 0.47 17.85 6.07
C GLN A 112 0.95 19.22 5.56
N PRO A 113 1.87 19.96 6.21
CA PRO A 113 2.37 21.24 5.70
C PRO A 113 3.13 21.09 4.37
N LEU A 114 3.83 19.97 4.15
CA LEU A 114 4.54 19.70 2.90
C LEU A 114 3.56 19.44 1.75
N PHE A 115 2.49 18.67 2.01
CA PHE A 115 1.44 18.44 1.01
C PHE A 115 0.60 19.68 0.74
N ASP A 116 0.35 20.51 1.75
CA ASP A 116 -0.31 21.80 1.56
C ASP A 116 0.55 22.72 0.69
N LYS A 117 1.88 22.76 0.91
CA LYS A 117 2.80 23.51 0.04
C LYS A 117 2.83 22.96 -1.39
N ARG A 118 2.88 21.63 -1.56
CA ARG A 118 2.77 21.00 -2.88
C ARG A 118 1.51 21.46 -3.61
N ARG A 119 0.36 21.49 -2.93
CA ARG A 119 -0.89 22.00 -3.51
C ARG A 119 -0.77 23.46 -3.94
N LEU A 120 -0.16 24.32 -3.13
CA LEU A 120 0.02 25.74 -3.47
C LEU A 120 0.86 25.92 -4.75
N ILE A 121 1.92 25.13 -4.91
CA ILE A 121 2.77 25.13 -6.11
C ILE A 121 1.99 24.56 -7.32
N VAL A 122 1.37 23.39 -7.17
CA VAL A 122 0.60 22.74 -8.25
C VAL A 122 -0.53 23.64 -8.77
N THR A 123 -1.21 24.38 -7.88
CA THR A 123 -2.28 25.30 -8.28
C THR A 123 -1.79 26.68 -8.75
N GLY A 124 -0.49 26.97 -8.65
CA GLY A 124 0.10 28.27 -8.97
C GLY A 124 -0.40 29.39 -8.06
N THR A 125 -0.67 29.07 -6.79
CA THR A 125 -1.00 30.06 -5.75
C THR A 125 0.27 30.63 -5.12
N GLU A 126 1.33 29.81 -5.05
CA GLU A 126 2.65 30.18 -4.56
C GLU A 126 3.70 29.75 -5.60
N GLU A 127 4.59 30.66 -5.97
CA GLU A 127 5.72 30.37 -6.86
C GLU A 127 6.92 29.86 -6.03
N PRO A 128 7.59 28.77 -6.43
CA PRO A 128 8.80 28.30 -5.76
C PRO A 128 9.91 29.34 -5.75
N THR A 129 10.70 29.36 -4.67
CA THR A 129 11.92 30.18 -4.60
C THR A 129 13.09 29.49 -5.29
N ASP A 130 14.09 30.26 -5.75
CA ASP A 130 15.29 29.70 -6.41
C ASP A 130 15.97 28.61 -5.57
N THR A 131 16.05 28.82 -4.25
CA THR A 131 16.62 27.85 -3.31
C THR A 131 15.82 26.56 -3.17
N GLU A 132 14.50 26.59 -3.42
CA GLU A 132 13.65 25.40 -3.39
C GLU A 132 13.73 24.59 -4.69
N CYS A 133 14.14 25.25 -5.77
CA CYS A 133 14.42 24.62 -7.07
C CYS A 133 15.84 24.01 -7.13
N GLU A 134 16.73 24.36 -6.20
CA GLU A 134 18.06 23.77 -6.09
C GLU A 134 17.97 22.35 -5.50
N TRP A 135 18.00 21.35 -6.39
CA TRP A 135 18.12 19.95 -5.99
C TRP A 135 19.60 19.62 -5.74
N HIS A 136 19.96 19.37 -4.48
CA HIS A 136 21.28 18.85 -4.12
C HIS A 136 21.30 17.34 -4.35
N SER A 137 21.83 16.95 -5.49
CA SER A 137 21.93 15.57 -5.93
C SER A 137 23.39 15.12 -5.80
N ASP A 138 23.64 13.92 -5.27
CA ASP A 138 25.00 13.36 -5.34
C ASP A 138 25.30 12.95 -6.80
N ALA A 139 26.56 12.63 -7.13
CA ALA A 139 26.99 12.42 -8.53
C ALA A 139 26.25 11.30 -9.30
N GLU A 140 25.59 10.37 -8.62
CA GLU A 140 24.75 9.33 -9.24
C GLU A 140 23.34 9.85 -9.61
N ASP A 141 22.88 10.94 -9.00
CA ASP A 141 21.58 11.55 -9.27
C ASP A 141 21.61 12.55 -10.44
N GLU A 142 22.79 12.98 -10.90
CA GLU A 142 22.93 13.88 -12.08
C GLU A 142 22.44 13.19 -13.37
N GLU A 143 22.64 11.87 -13.51
CA GLU A 143 22.20 11.09 -14.68
C GLU A 143 20.66 10.94 -14.68
N LYS A 144 20.07 10.63 -13.51
CA LYS A 144 18.60 10.60 -13.34
C LYS A 144 17.97 11.97 -13.55
N LEU A 145 18.60 13.03 -13.06
CA LEU A 145 18.15 14.40 -13.27
C LEU A 145 18.20 14.79 -14.76
N ALA A 146 19.18 14.30 -15.51
CA ALA A 146 19.25 14.50 -16.95
C ALA A 146 18.08 13.81 -17.68
N ASP A 147 17.66 12.63 -17.22
CA ASP A 147 16.51 11.92 -17.77
C ASP A 147 15.17 12.54 -17.33
N VAL A 148 15.04 13.06 -16.11
CA VAL A 148 13.89 13.89 -15.72
C VAL A 148 13.83 15.16 -16.56
N LYS A 149 14.95 15.86 -16.76
CA LYS A 149 15.01 17.02 -17.66
C LYS A 149 14.59 16.65 -19.09
N LYS A 150 15.05 15.52 -19.64
CA LYS A 150 14.60 15.05 -20.96
C LYS A 150 13.12 14.69 -20.98
N LYS A 151 12.58 14.05 -19.94
CA LYS A 151 11.18 13.63 -19.85
C LYS A 151 10.20 14.76 -19.63
N VAL A 152 10.56 15.74 -18.79
CA VAL A 152 9.81 17.00 -18.64
C VAL A 152 9.84 17.81 -19.95
N THR A 153 10.82 17.56 -20.83
CA THR A 153 10.89 18.12 -22.20
C THR A 153 10.05 17.34 -23.23
N ILE A 154 9.25 16.32 -22.85
CA ILE A 154 8.42 15.57 -23.81
C ILE A 154 7.14 16.36 -24.15
N SER A 155 7.32 17.35 -25.02
CA SER A 155 6.53 17.53 -26.23
C SER A 155 7.35 18.41 -27.17
N ASP A 156 7.61 17.93 -28.40
CA ASP A 156 8.33 18.66 -29.46
C ASP A 156 7.54 19.89 -29.97
N LYS A 157 7.32 20.85 -29.08
CA LYS A 157 7.06 22.25 -29.40
C LYS A 157 7.98 23.04 -28.48
N GLU A 158 8.92 23.75 -29.08
CA GLU A 158 9.60 24.81 -28.34
C GLU A 158 8.54 25.65 -27.61
N PRO A 159 8.68 25.87 -26.29
CA PRO A 159 7.78 26.78 -25.61
C PRO A 159 7.97 28.14 -26.26
N SER A 160 6.93 28.65 -26.91
CA SER A 160 6.88 30.06 -27.20
C SER A 160 7.05 30.78 -25.86
N GLU A 161 7.98 31.71 -25.74
CA GLU A 161 8.27 32.53 -24.54
C GLU A 161 7.03 33.28 -23.97
N THR A 162 5.85 33.10 -24.57
CA THR A 162 4.58 33.76 -24.25
C THR A 162 3.65 32.96 -23.34
N ASP A 163 3.90 31.68 -23.05
CA ASP A 163 3.04 30.90 -22.15
C ASP A 163 3.72 30.76 -20.79
N ASN A 164 3.31 31.59 -19.82
CA ASN A 164 3.58 31.38 -18.41
C ASN A 164 2.34 30.72 -17.78
N PRO A 165 2.18 29.38 -17.87
CA PRO A 165 1.02 28.70 -17.35
C PRO A 165 0.97 28.83 -15.82
N LYS A 166 -0.23 29.03 -15.28
CA LYS A 166 -0.43 29.10 -13.83
C LYS A 166 -0.29 27.70 -13.21
N GLY A 167 0.69 27.53 -12.33
CA GLY A 167 0.91 26.27 -11.61
C GLY A 167 1.38 25.14 -12.53
N ILE A 168 1.01 23.90 -12.20
CA ILE A 168 1.30 22.70 -12.98
C ILE A 168 -0.02 22.16 -13.54
N PRO A 169 -0.37 22.49 -14.80
CA PRO A 169 -1.62 22.05 -15.41
C PRO A 169 -1.74 20.52 -15.44
N ASP A 170 -2.97 20.02 -15.28
CA ASP A 170 -3.32 18.61 -15.39
C ASP A 170 -2.50 17.67 -14.47
N PHE A 171 -1.87 18.17 -13.39
CA PHE A 171 -0.98 17.39 -12.52
C PHE A 171 -1.56 16.04 -12.07
N TRP A 172 -2.73 16.05 -11.42
CA TRP A 172 -3.37 14.82 -10.96
C TRP A 172 -3.95 13.98 -12.09
N LEU A 173 -4.44 14.60 -13.18
CA LEU A 173 -4.92 13.88 -14.35
C LEU A 173 -3.78 13.08 -15.02
N THR A 174 -2.60 13.69 -15.16
CA THR A 174 -1.40 13.03 -15.69
C THR A 174 -1.00 11.86 -14.80
N ILE A 175 -0.98 12.06 -13.47
CA ILE A 175 -0.73 10.96 -12.52
C ILE A 175 -1.72 9.82 -12.72
N PHE A 176 -3.02 10.13 -12.83
CA PHE A 176 -4.06 9.09 -12.95
C PHE A 176 -3.96 8.32 -14.27
N ARG A 177 -3.51 8.95 -15.35
CA ARG A 177 -3.22 8.27 -16.63
C ARG A 177 -1.96 7.41 -16.57
N ASN A 178 -0.96 7.86 -15.82
CA ASN A 178 0.32 7.17 -15.68
C ASN A 178 0.21 5.92 -14.80
N VAL A 179 -0.71 5.89 -13.83
CA VAL A 179 -0.93 4.74 -12.96
C VAL A 179 -1.96 3.80 -13.58
N ASP A 180 -1.50 2.65 -14.09
CA ASP A 180 -2.35 1.65 -14.76
C ASP A 180 -3.58 1.23 -13.95
N MET A 181 -3.39 1.02 -12.65
CA MET A 181 -4.46 0.63 -11.72
C MET A 181 -5.61 1.65 -11.66
N ILE A 182 -5.32 2.93 -11.84
CA ILE A 182 -6.32 4.00 -11.86
C ILE A 182 -6.84 4.19 -13.29
N ASN A 183 -5.93 4.16 -14.27
CA ASN A 183 -6.21 4.38 -15.68
C ASN A 183 -7.22 3.39 -16.25
N ILE A 184 -7.24 2.14 -15.76
CA ILE A 184 -8.22 1.12 -16.19
C ILE A 184 -9.68 1.56 -15.98
N SER A 185 -9.93 2.42 -14.99
CA SER A 185 -11.27 2.95 -14.68
C SER A 185 -11.57 4.30 -15.35
N LEU A 186 -10.56 4.97 -15.91
CA LEU A 186 -10.71 6.27 -16.55
C LEU A 186 -11.32 6.17 -17.94
N GLN A 187 -12.24 7.08 -18.23
CA GLN A 187 -12.86 7.22 -19.55
C GLN A 187 -12.60 8.62 -20.13
N GLU A 188 -12.67 8.76 -21.46
CA GLU A 188 -12.40 10.02 -22.15
C GLU A 188 -13.25 11.21 -21.64
N TYR A 189 -14.48 10.95 -21.19
CA TYR A 189 -15.37 11.98 -20.65
C TYR A 189 -15.12 12.31 -19.17
N ASP A 190 -14.31 11.52 -18.46
CA ASP A 190 -13.91 11.81 -17.09
C ASP A 190 -12.78 12.85 -17.06
N GLU A 191 -11.91 12.86 -18.09
CA GLU A 191 -10.73 13.72 -18.12
C GLU A 191 -11.04 15.21 -17.98
N PRO A 192 -12.03 15.80 -18.70
CA PRO A 192 -12.37 17.21 -18.55
C PRO A 192 -12.82 17.57 -17.13
N ILE A 193 -13.31 16.60 -16.36
CA ILE A 193 -13.71 16.77 -14.97
C ILE A 193 -12.48 16.74 -14.06
N LEU A 194 -11.58 15.78 -14.31
CA LEU A 194 -10.33 15.62 -13.56
C LEU A 194 -9.33 16.76 -13.77
N LYS A 195 -9.44 17.53 -14.85
CA LYS A 195 -8.69 18.80 -15.01
C LYS A 195 -8.96 19.81 -13.90
N HIS A 196 -10.12 19.71 -13.24
CA HIS A 196 -10.51 20.56 -12.12
C HIS A 196 -10.05 20.01 -10.76
N LEU A 197 -9.37 18.87 -10.71
CA LEU A 197 -8.84 18.27 -9.48
C LEU A 197 -7.60 19.02 -9.03
N GLN A 198 -7.69 19.72 -7.89
CA GLN A 198 -6.61 20.51 -7.33
C GLN A 198 -5.71 19.71 -6.39
N ASP A 199 -6.28 18.80 -5.61
CA ASP A 199 -5.54 18.05 -4.60
C ASP A 199 -6.20 16.72 -4.24
N VAL A 200 -5.38 15.76 -3.84
CA VAL A 200 -5.81 14.48 -3.28
C VAL A 200 -5.12 14.28 -1.94
N LYS A 201 -5.90 14.11 -0.88
CA LYS A 201 -5.42 13.97 0.49
C LYS A 201 -5.90 12.66 1.12
N VAL A 202 -5.16 12.21 2.13
CA VAL A 202 -5.58 11.15 3.04
C VAL A 202 -5.76 11.74 4.43
N LYS A 203 -6.90 11.47 5.06
CA LYS A 203 -7.17 11.81 6.47
C LYS A 203 -7.46 10.56 7.26
N PHE A 204 -6.71 10.36 8.34
CA PHE A 204 -6.96 9.27 9.28
C PHE A 204 -8.06 9.64 10.27
N SER A 205 -8.72 8.63 10.85
CA SER A 205 -9.67 8.80 11.94
C SER A 205 -9.06 9.50 13.15
N ASP A 206 -9.87 10.28 13.88
CA ASP A 206 -9.43 10.95 15.09
C ASP A 206 -9.05 9.95 16.21
N PRO A 207 -8.16 10.32 17.15
CA PRO A 207 -7.83 9.48 18.29
C PRO A 207 -9.09 9.03 19.06
N GLY A 208 -9.22 7.73 19.30
CA GLY A 208 -10.36 7.12 19.99
C GLY A 208 -11.56 6.80 19.11
N GLN A 209 -11.53 7.12 17.81
CA GLN A 209 -12.50 6.61 16.84
C GLN A 209 -12.01 5.28 16.24
N PRO A 210 -12.93 4.47 15.66
CA PRO A 210 -12.55 3.26 14.92
C PRO A 210 -11.55 3.59 13.80
N MET A 211 -10.57 2.69 13.61
CA MET A 211 -9.53 2.84 12.60
C MET A 211 -10.17 3.03 11.22
N SER A 212 -9.91 4.17 10.60
CA SER A 212 -10.34 4.42 9.23
C SER A 212 -9.46 5.48 8.58
N PHE A 213 -9.52 5.54 7.25
CA PHE A 213 -8.96 6.66 6.50
C PHE A 213 -9.93 7.11 5.42
N THR A 214 -9.92 8.41 5.13
CA THR A 214 -10.72 9.04 4.11
C THR A 214 -9.81 9.61 3.04
N LEU A 215 -10.05 9.24 1.79
CA LEU A 215 -9.48 9.92 0.64
C LEU A 215 -10.34 11.13 0.30
N GLU A 216 -9.71 12.28 0.17
CA GLU A 216 -10.34 13.56 -0.12
C GLU A 216 -9.85 14.11 -1.46
N PHE A 217 -10.76 14.25 -2.42
CA PHE A 217 -10.49 14.79 -3.76
C PHE A 217 -11.06 16.20 -3.85
N HIS A 218 -10.17 17.19 -3.88
CA HIS A 218 -10.52 18.62 -3.84
C HIS A 218 -10.64 19.17 -5.25
N PHE A 219 -11.84 19.60 -5.63
CA PHE A 219 -12.12 20.18 -6.94
C PHE A 219 -12.34 21.68 -6.85
N GLU A 220 -11.88 22.38 -7.88
CA GLU A 220 -12.28 23.77 -8.08
C GLU A 220 -13.73 23.86 -8.60
N PRO A 221 -14.37 25.04 -8.51
CA PRO A 221 -15.67 25.26 -9.12
C PRO A 221 -15.64 24.92 -10.62
N ASN A 222 -16.44 23.93 -11.02
CA ASN A 222 -16.44 23.38 -12.38
C ASN A 222 -17.86 23.26 -12.95
N ASP A 223 -17.98 22.88 -14.22
CA ASP A 223 -19.25 22.79 -14.95
C ASP A 223 -19.99 21.45 -14.82
N PHE A 224 -19.46 20.50 -14.05
CA PHE A 224 -19.95 19.13 -14.01
C PHE A 224 -20.77 18.83 -12.76
N PHE A 225 -20.29 19.22 -11.58
CA PHE A 225 -20.98 19.05 -10.30
C PHE A 225 -20.79 20.28 -9.40
N THR A 226 -21.49 20.33 -8.28
CA THR A 226 -21.40 21.45 -7.32
C THR A 226 -20.48 21.20 -6.14
N ASN A 227 -20.10 19.95 -5.89
CA ASN A 227 -19.19 19.55 -4.82
C ASN A 227 -17.80 20.17 -5.05
N THR A 228 -17.21 20.71 -3.99
CA THR A 228 -15.79 21.11 -3.97
C THR A 228 -14.89 20.01 -3.42
N LEU A 229 -15.49 18.99 -2.80
CA LEU A 229 -14.81 17.88 -2.15
C LEU A 229 -15.61 16.61 -2.40
N LEU A 230 -14.97 15.61 -2.99
CA LEU A 230 -15.48 14.23 -3.05
C LEU A 230 -14.68 13.38 -2.07
N THR A 231 -15.36 12.50 -1.33
CA THR A 231 -14.74 11.69 -0.28
C THR A 231 -15.00 10.21 -0.48
N LYS A 232 -14.00 9.39 -0.16
CA LYS A 232 -14.13 7.94 -0.07
C LYS A 232 -13.54 7.49 1.27
N LEU A 233 -14.38 6.98 2.16
CA LEU A 233 -14.02 6.47 3.47
C LEU A 233 -13.76 4.97 3.39
N TYR A 234 -12.68 4.51 4.01
CA TYR A 234 -12.37 3.10 4.22
C TYR A 234 -12.31 2.83 5.71
N LYS A 235 -13.17 1.94 6.19
CA LYS A 235 -13.18 1.48 7.59
C LYS A 235 -12.26 0.27 7.69
N MET A 236 -11.43 0.27 8.72
CA MET A 236 -10.44 -0.76 8.94
C MET A 236 -10.64 -1.44 10.28
N LYS A 237 -10.15 -2.67 10.38
CA LYS A 237 -10.13 -3.44 11.62
C LYS A 237 -8.76 -4.06 11.81
N SER A 238 -8.26 -4.00 13.05
CA SER A 238 -7.01 -4.62 13.47
C SER A 238 -7.29 -5.58 14.63
N GLU A 239 -8.08 -6.62 14.39
CA GLU A 239 -8.31 -7.68 15.37
C GLU A 239 -8.44 -9.03 14.64
N PRO A 240 -7.93 -10.13 15.23
CA PRO A 240 -8.11 -11.45 14.64
C PRO A 240 -9.58 -11.84 14.54
N ASP A 241 -9.96 -12.56 13.48
CA ASP A 241 -11.32 -13.07 13.34
C ASP A 241 -11.59 -14.18 14.37
N SER A 242 -12.76 -14.17 15.02
CA SER A 242 -13.09 -15.17 16.05
C SER A 242 -13.31 -16.60 15.50
N SER A 243 -13.70 -16.70 14.23
CA SER A 243 -13.94 -17.94 13.50
C SER A 243 -12.69 -18.44 12.77
N ASP A 244 -11.80 -17.54 12.36
CA ASP A 244 -10.47 -17.86 11.83
C ASP A 244 -9.35 -16.94 12.36
N PRO A 245 -8.90 -17.12 13.62
CA PRO A 245 -7.88 -16.25 14.21
C PRO A 245 -6.50 -16.34 13.53
N PHE A 246 -6.28 -17.34 12.69
CA PHE A 246 -4.99 -17.60 12.04
C PHE A 246 -4.86 -16.92 10.68
N SER A 247 -5.94 -16.33 10.15
CA SER A 247 -5.93 -15.54 8.92
C SER A 247 -5.54 -14.08 9.14
N PHE A 248 -5.27 -13.67 10.38
CA PHE A 248 -4.90 -12.28 10.68
C PHE A 248 -3.52 -11.96 10.13
N GLU A 249 -3.46 -11.09 9.12
CA GLU A 249 -2.21 -10.64 8.48
C GLU A 249 -1.91 -9.15 8.74
N GLY A 250 -2.85 -8.44 9.37
CA GLY A 250 -2.72 -7.04 9.75
C GLY A 250 -4.05 -6.29 9.67
N PRO A 251 -4.01 -4.95 9.63
CA PRO A 251 -5.19 -4.14 9.46
C PRO A 251 -5.82 -4.37 8.09
N GLU A 252 -7.08 -4.76 8.08
CA GLU A 252 -7.83 -5.01 6.85
C GLU A 252 -8.93 -3.97 6.67
N ILE A 253 -9.19 -3.61 5.41
CA ILE A 253 -10.35 -2.81 5.04
C ILE A 253 -11.58 -3.72 5.11
N ILE A 254 -12.52 -3.39 5.99
CA ILE A 254 -13.73 -4.18 6.21
C ILE A 254 -14.94 -3.62 5.47
N ASP A 255 -14.91 -2.33 5.15
CA ASP A 255 -16.05 -1.61 4.59
C ASP A 255 -15.57 -0.30 3.96
N CYS A 256 -16.35 0.23 3.00
CA CYS A 256 -16.08 1.51 2.39
C CYS A 256 -17.36 2.32 2.15
N GLU A 257 -17.27 3.63 2.30
CA GLU A 257 -18.38 4.55 2.04
C GLU A 257 -17.94 5.62 1.05
N GLY A 258 -18.67 5.76 -0.05
CA GLY A 258 -18.45 6.82 -1.01
C GLY A 258 -19.14 8.13 -0.62
N CYS A 259 -19.34 9.02 -1.59
CA CYS A 259 -20.08 10.26 -1.41
C CYS A 259 -21.04 10.49 -2.58
N THR A 260 -22.15 11.19 -2.32
CA THR A 260 -23.07 11.59 -3.39
C THR A 260 -22.46 12.74 -4.20
N ILE A 261 -22.38 12.55 -5.52
CA ILE A 261 -21.95 13.60 -6.46
C ILE A 261 -23.17 14.38 -6.95
N ASP A 262 -23.19 15.68 -6.67
CA ASP A 262 -24.26 16.62 -7.04
C ASP A 262 -24.08 17.10 -8.49
N TRP A 263 -24.30 16.19 -9.42
CA TRP A 263 -24.19 16.42 -10.85
C TRP A 263 -25.10 17.56 -11.34
N LYS A 264 -24.52 18.50 -12.08
CA LYS A 264 -25.29 19.50 -12.83
C LYS A 264 -26.09 18.83 -13.95
N LYS A 265 -27.13 19.51 -14.39
CA LYS A 265 -28.10 18.97 -15.37
C LYS A 265 -27.40 18.50 -16.66
N GLY A 266 -27.50 17.20 -16.94
CA GLY A 266 -26.96 16.58 -18.16
C GLY A 266 -25.45 16.38 -18.15
N LYS A 267 -24.80 16.50 -16.99
CA LYS A 267 -23.35 16.35 -16.81
C LYS A 267 -22.94 15.08 -16.07
N ASN A 268 -23.91 14.29 -15.61
CA ASN A 268 -23.65 13.02 -14.98
C ASN A 268 -23.07 12.02 -16.00
N VAL A 269 -21.78 11.72 -15.87
CA VAL A 269 -21.04 10.76 -16.73
C VAL A 269 -21.19 9.31 -16.28
N THR A 270 -21.65 9.06 -15.05
CA THR A 270 -21.86 7.70 -14.50
C THR A 270 -23.14 7.05 -15.00
N VAL A 271 -23.98 7.77 -15.76
CA VAL A 271 -25.22 7.24 -16.33
C VAL A 271 -25.38 7.56 -17.81
N LYS A 272 -25.68 6.52 -18.61
CA LYS A 272 -26.07 6.65 -20.02
C LYS A 272 -27.59 6.70 -20.13
N THR A 273 -28.10 7.73 -20.82
CA THR A 273 -29.52 7.94 -21.02
C THR A 273 -30.02 7.30 -22.32
N ILE A 274 -30.73 6.17 -22.21
CA ILE A 274 -31.28 5.44 -23.35
C ILE A 274 -32.75 5.85 -23.57
N LYS A 275 -33.05 6.44 -24.73
CA LYS A 275 -34.42 6.82 -25.12
C LYS A 275 -35.10 5.66 -25.85
N LYS A 276 -36.07 5.00 -25.21
CA LYS A 276 -36.87 3.93 -25.82
C LYS A 276 -38.22 4.49 -26.28
N LYS A 277 -38.52 4.41 -27.58
CA LYS A 277 -39.82 4.78 -28.13
C LYS A 277 -40.82 3.65 -27.87
N GLN A 278 -41.86 3.92 -27.10
CA GLN A 278 -42.95 2.99 -26.85
C GLN A 278 -44.19 3.43 -27.63
N LYS A 279 -44.69 2.55 -28.50
CA LYS A 279 -45.92 2.76 -29.25
C LYS A 279 -47.08 2.11 -28.50
N HIS A 280 -48.11 2.88 -28.15
CA HIS A 280 -49.29 2.34 -27.50
C HIS A 280 -50.05 1.42 -28.47
N LYS A 281 -50.30 0.17 -28.06
CA LYS A 281 -51.17 -0.76 -28.83
C LYS A 281 -52.60 -0.18 -28.79
N GLY A 282 -53.08 0.34 -29.92
CA GLY A 282 -54.45 0.86 -30.07
C GLY A 282 -54.57 2.36 -30.41
N ARG A 283 -53.76 3.26 -29.85
CA ARG A 283 -53.91 4.72 -30.05
C ARG A 283 -52.89 5.36 -31.01
N GLY A 284 -51.92 4.58 -31.50
CA GLY A 284 -50.90 5.05 -32.46
C GLY A 284 -49.88 6.06 -31.91
N THR A 285 -50.15 6.67 -30.74
CA THR A 285 -49.28 7.65 -30.10
C THR A 285 -47.96 7.02 -29.63
N VAL A 286 -46.84 7.63 -29.99
CA VAL A 286 -45.49 7.24 -29.58
C VAL A 286 -45.09 8.10 -28.39
N ARG A 287 -44.81 7.47 -27.25
CA ARG A 287 -44.18 8.14 -26.09
C ARG A 287 -42.71 7.72 -26.04
N THR A 288 -41.83 8.67 -25.77
CA THR A 288 -40.40 8.38 -25.53
C THR A 288 -40.21 8.21 -24.04
N ILE A 289 -39.88 6.99 -23.61
CA ILE A 289 -39.50 6.69 -22.23
C ILE A 289 -37.98 6.76 -22.15
N THR A 290 -37.50 7.48 -21.15
CA THR A 290 -36.08 7.68 -20.89
C THR A 290 -35.68 6.70 -19.79
N LYS A 291 -34.81 5.72 -20.10
CA LYS A 291 -34.23 4.80 -19.11
C LYS A 291 -32.78 5.21 -18.89
N GLN A 292 -32.38 5.41 -17.64
CA GLN A 292 -30.99 5.56 -17.27
C GLN A 292 -30.39 4.17 -17.03
N VAL A 293 -29.17 3.97 -17.52
CA VAL A 293 -28.38 2.75 -17.31
C VAL A 293 -27.02 3.22 -16.81
N LEU A 294 -26.41 2.46 -15.90
CA LEU A 294 -25.05 2.75 -15.41
C LEU A 294 -24.07 2.79 -16.59
N ASN A 295 -23.10 3.68 -16.46
CA ASN A 295 -22.04 3.89 -17.42
C ASN A 295 -20.71 3.75 -16.68
N GLU A 296 -19.74 3.11 -17.32
CA GLU A 296 -18.37 3.04 -16.81
C GLU A 296 -17.81 4.45 -16.66
N SER A 297 -17.17 4.75 -15.53
CA SER A 297 -16.62 6.07 -15.24
C SER A 297 -15.78 5.92 -13.98
N PHE A 298 -14.66 6.63 -13.92
CA PHE A 298 -13.87 6.74 -12.69
C PHE A 298 -14.72 7.21 -11.51
N PHE A 299 -15.72 8.07 -11.75
CA PHE A 299 -16.57 8.61 -10.69
C PHE A 299 -17.50 7.57 -10.04
N ASN A 300 -17.60 6.36 -10.59
CA ASN A 300 -18.23 5.22 -9.88
C ASN A 300 -17.43 4.82 -8.63
N PHE A 301 -16.14 5.18 -8.53
CA PHE A 301 -15.33 5.00 -7.33
C PHE A 301 -15.96 5.62 -6.07
N PHE A 302 -16.73 6.70 -6.21
CA PHE A 302 -17.43 7.37 -5.11
C PHE A 302 -18.82 6.78 -4.83
N SER A 303 -19.23 5.74 -5.54
CA SER A 303 -20.51 5.07 -5.38
C SER A 303 -20.26 3.56 -5.36
N PRO A 304 -19.73 3.03 -4.23
CA PRO A 304 -19.48 1.61 -4.11
C PRO A 304 -20.80 0.85 -4.27
N ASP A 305 -20.91 0.07 -5.35
CA ASP A 305 -22.05 -0.82 -5.57
C ASP A 305 -21.86 -2.06 -4.68
N GLU A 306 -22.64 -2.17 -3.60
CA GLU A 306 -22.58 -3.27 -2.61
C GLU A 306 -22.86 -4.68 -3.21
N GLU A 307 -23.27 -4.77 -4.48
CA GLU A 307 -23.73 -6.03 -5.10
C GLU A 307 -22.62 -6.84 -5.78
N MET A 308 -21.38 -6.34 -5.90
CA MET A 308 -20.28 -7.07 -6.55
C MET A 308 -19.03 -7.20 -5.67
N GLU A 309 -18.90 -8.33 -4.98
CA GLU A 309 -17.78 -8.65 -4.07
C GLU A 309 -16.39 -8.53 -4.74
N ASN A 310 -16.24 -8.99 -5.99
CA ASN A 310 -15.00 -8.83 -6.76
C ASN A 310 -14.66 -7.36 -7.07
N SER A 311 -15.65 -6.47 -7.10
CA SER A 311 -15.44 -5.04 -7.27
C SER A 311 -14.89 -4.39 -6.01
N LEU A 312 -15.17 -4.95 -4.83
CA LEU A 312 -14.73 -4.38 -3.55
C LEU A 312 -13.24 -4.65 -3.29
N ALA A 313 -12.74 -5.84 -3.63
CA ALA A 313 -11.32 -6.16 -3.47
C ALA A 313 -10.43 -5.21 -4.30
N ALA A 314 -10.78 -4.99 -5.57
CA ALA A 314 -10.08 -4.03 -6.42
C ALA A 314 -10.20 -2.60 -5.89
N ASP A 315 -11.37 -2.20 -5.38
CA ASP A 315 -11.58 -0.88 -4.78
C ASP A 315 -10.72 -0.67 -3.52
N TYR A 316 -10.59 -1.69 -2.68
CA TYR A 316 -9.77 -1.66 -1.46
C TYR A 316 -8.29 -1.54 -1.81
N GLU A 317 -7.84 -2.26 -2.83
CA GLU A 317 -6.48 -2.18 -3.34
C GLU A 317 -6.18 -0.77 -3.87
N VAL A 318 -7.11 -0.16 -4.63
CA VAL A 318 -6.99 1.23 -5.09
C VAL A 318 -6.91 2.18 -3.89
N GLY A 319 -7.78 2.00 -2.89
CA GLY A 319 -7.79 2.80 -1.67
C GLY A 319 -6.46 2.75 -0.91
N HIS A 320 -5.92 1.55 -0.75
CA HIS A 320 -4.62 1.31 -0.15
C HIS A 320 -3.48 1.95 -0.97
N PHE A 321 -3.52 1.82 -2.30
CA PHE A 321 -2.55 2.41 -3.21
C PHE A 321 -2.50 3.94 -3.10
N PHE A 322 -3.67 4.61 -3.07
CA PHE A 322 -3.76 6.06 -2.85
C PHE A 322 -3.07 6.48 -1.55
N ARG A 323 -3.41 5.80 -0.46
CA ARG A 323 -2.92 6.09 0.89
C ARG A 323 -1.41 5.86 1.02
N GLU A 324 -0.92 4.70 0.62
CA GLU A 324 0.44 4.24 0.93
C GLU A 324 1.49 4.65 -0.11
N ARG A 325 1.08 4.80 -1.39
CA ARG A 325 2.03 5.04 -2.49
C ARG A 325 1.80 6.38 -3.19
N LEU A 326 0.60 6.59 -3.72
CA LEU A 326 0.35 7.70 -4.64
C LEU A 326 0.48 9.06 -3.97
N ILE A 327 -0.26 9.29 -2.87
CA ILE A 327 -0.30 10.61 -2.23
C ILE A 327 1.07 11.02 -1.68
N PRO A 328 1.86 10.16 -1.01
CA PRO A 328 3.20 10.53 -0.55
C PRO A 328 4.19 10.82 -1.69
N ARG A 329 4.05 10.16 -2.84
CA ARG A 329 5.02 10.19 -3.96
C ARG A 329 4.45 10.79 -5.25
N ALA A 330 3.41 11.62 -5.15
CA ALA A 330 2.64 12.11 -6.31
C ALA A 330 3.51 12.69 -7.45
N VAL A 331 4.55 13.47 -7.11
CA VAL A 331 5.46 14.06 -8.12
C VAL A 331 6.24 13.00 -8.90
N LEU A 332 6.60 11.88 -8.28
CA LEU A 332 7.34 10.80 -8.94
C LEU A 332 6.45 9.99 -9.89
N TYR A 333 5.16 9.88 -9.59
CA TYR A 333 4.19 9.33 -10.54
C TYR A 333 3.87 10.31 -11.68
N PHE A 334 3.95 11.62 -11.43
CA PHE A 334 3.82 12.65 -12.46
C PHE A 334 5.01 12.62 -13.43
N THR A 335 6.24 12.52 -12.93
CA THR A 335 7.47 12.43 -13.77
C THR A 335 7.70 11.05 -14.37
N GLY A 336 7.03 10.02 -13.83
CA GLY A 336 7.10 8.63 -14.29
C GLY A 336 8.22 7.81 -13.64
N GLU A 337 9.05 8.41 -12.78
CA GLU A 337 10.15 7.71 -12.07
C GLU A 337 9.63 6.57 -11.18
N ALA A 338 8.48 6.78 -10.51
CA ALA A 338 7.91 5.75 -9.65
C ALA A 338 7.38 4.52 -10.40
N ILE A 339 7.17 4.63 -11.71
CA ILE A 339 6.62 3.55 -12.56
C ILE A 339 7.77 2.71 -13.11
N GLU A 340 8.83 3.37 -13.58
CA GLU A 340 10.04 2.68 -14.04
C GLU A 340 10.72 1.89 -12.91
N ASP A 341 10.70 2.43 -11.69
CA ASP A 341 11.15 1.69 -10.52
C ASP A 341 10.37 0.37 -10.40
N GLU A 342 9.04 0.36 -10.55
CA GLU A 342 8.20 -0.84 -10.44
C GLU A 342 8.48 -1.86 -11.58
N GLU A 343 8.62 -1.41 -12.82
CA GLU A 343 8.92 -2.28 -13.98
C GLU A 343 10.36 -2.84 -13.95
N SER A 344 11.32 -2.09 -13.43
CA SER A 344 12.73 -2.51 -13.35
C SER A 344 12.97 -3.69 -12.40
N PHE A 345 12.04 -3.96 -11.47
CA PHE A 345 12.06 -5.14 -10.62
C PHE A 345 11.53 -6.41 -11.32
N GLU A 346 10.85 -6.30 -12.48
CA GLU A 346 10.31 -7.46 -13.19
C GLU A 346 11.31 -8.16 -14.12
N GLU A 347 12.42 -7.51 -14.53
CA GLU A 347 13.43 -8.12 -15.41
C GLU A 347 14.49 -8.97 -14.66
N GLY A 348 14.38 -9.14 -13.34
CA GLY A 348 15.41 -9.79 -12.52
C GLY A 348 14.88 -10.76 -11.47
N GLU A 349 14.78 -12.04 -11.85
CA GLU A 349 14.56 -13.24 -11.02
C GLU A 349 13.11 -13.57 -10.62
N GLU A 350 12.59 -14.65 -11.23
CA GLU A 350 11.57 -15.51 -10.61
C GLU A 350 12.05 -15.92 -9.20
N GLY A 351 11.48 -15.26 -8.19
CA GLY A 351 11.67 -15.58 -6.78
C GLY A 351 10.63 -14.83 -5.97
N GLU A 352 9.58 -15.55 -5.58
CA GLU A 352 8.52 -15.10 -4.66
C GLU A 352 9.08 -14.24 -3.52
N GLU A 353 8.65 -12.98 -3.41
CA GLU A 353 8.31 -12.34 -2.14
C GLU A 353 7.50 -11.06 -2.37
N GLU A 354 6.22 -11.18 -2.00
CA GLU A 354 5.25 -10.16 -1.61
C GLU A 354 5.70 -8.70 -1.51
N VAL A 355 4.82 -7.84 -2.04
CA VAL A 355 4.72 -6.41 -1.77
C VAL A 355 4.60 -6.17 -0.26
N ARG A 356 5.73 -6.08 0.43
CA ARG A 356 5.80 -5.72 1.84
C ARG A 356 5.80 -4.20 1.99
N THR A 357 4.74 -3.69 2.58
CA THR A 357 4.51 -2.29 2.98
C THR A 357 5.74 -1.69 3.67
N LEU A 358 5.98 -0.39 3.42
CA LEU A 358 7.11 0.41 3.91
C LEU A 358 7.36 0.29 5.43
N CYS A 359 6.34 -0.11 6.21
CA CYS A 359 6.44 -0.34 7.64
C CYS A 359 7.38 -1.52 8.01
N MET A 360 7.51 -2.56 7.17
CA MET A 360 8.45 -3.67 7.45
C MET A 360 9.91 -3.33 7.12
N ARG A 361 10.17 -2.41 6.19
CA ARG A 361 11.54 -1.99 5.82
C ARG A 361 12.29 -1.31 6.98
N LEU A 362 11.56 -0.74 7.95
CA LEU A 362 12.14 -0.15 9.16
C LEU A 362 12.44 -1.16 10.28
N VAL A 363 11.90 -2.39 10.22
CA VAL A 363 11.97 -3.37 11.33
C VAL A 363 12.83 -4.60 11.01
N MET A 364 13.01 -4.96 9.74
CA MET A 364 13.90 -6.05 9.34
C MET A 364 14.85 -5.56 8.25
N PRO A 365 16.07 -5.07 8.58
CA PRO A 365 17.08 -4.87 7.57
C PRO A 365 17.41 -6.23 6.95
N GLN A 366 17.19 -6.36 5.65
CA GLN A 366 17.74 -7.43 4.81
C GLN A 366 19.27 -7.41 4.93
N THR A 367 19.82 -8.03 5.97
CA THR A 367 21.26 -8.16 6.14
C THR A 367 21.76 -9.28 5.24
N ARG A 368 22.10 -8.98 3.99
CA ARG A 368 23.10 -9.79 3.28
C ARG A 368 24.42 -9.63 4.03
N CYS A 369 24.76 -10.61 4.85
CA CYS A 369 26.05 -10.66 5.54
C CYS A 369 27.17 -10.81 4.49
N PRO A 370 28.13 -9.87 4.38
CA PRO A 370 29.24 -9.98 3.43
C PRO A 370 30.10 -11.22 3.75
N LYS A 371 30.44 -12.00 2.72
CA LYS A 371 31.17 -13.29 2.84
C LYS A 371 32.52 -13.18 3.57
N SER A 372 33.07 -11.98 3.76
CA SER A 372 34.39 -11.74 4.37
C SER A 372 34.42 -11.85 5.90
N ASN A 373 33.29 -11.84 6.62
CA ASN A 373 33.30 -11.80 8.10
C ASN A 373 32.96 -13.11 8.82
N ARG A 374 32.72 -14.22 8.09
CA ARG A 374 32.39 -15.54 8.70
C ARG A 374 33.56 -16.17 9.48
N GLN A 375 34.81 -15.81 9.18
CA GLN A 375 35.98 -16.40 9.88
C GLN A 375 36.31 -15.71 11.21
N ASN A 376 35.98 -14.43 11.38
CA ASN A 376 36.29 -13.69 12.61
C ASN A 376 35.27 -13.97 13.72
N LEU A 377 33.99 -14.16 13.41
CA LEU A 377 32.99 -14.57 14.41
C LEU A 377 33.19 -16.00 14.94
N ARG A 378 33.72 -16.92 14.12
CA ARG A 378 34.05 -18.29 14.57
C ARG A 378 35.19 -18.33 15.59
N LYS A 379 36.13 -17.37 15.55
CA LYS A 379 37.22 -17.29 16.52
C LYS A 379 36.79 -16.68 17.85
N SER A 380 35.85 -15.72 17.85
CA SER A 380 35.39 -15.08 19.07
C SER A 380 34.49 -15.97 19.94
N CYS A 381 33.66 -16.84 19.33
CA CYS A 381 32.82 -17.78 20.09
C CYS A 381 33.61 -18.93 20.76
N ALA A 382 34.78 -19.30 20.22
CA ALA A 382 35.60 -20.36 20.82
C ALA A 382 36.33 -19.92 22.09
N GLN A 383 36.37 -18.62 22.39
CA GLN A 383 37.10 -18.06 23.53
C GLN A 383 36.20 -17.77 24.74
N ILE A 384 34.87 -17.90 24.58
CA ILE A 384 33.88 -17.75 25.65
C ILE A 384 33.53 -19.13 26.28
N TYR A 385 33.96 -20.24 25.66
CA TYR A 385 33.71 -21.62 26.13
C TYR A 385 34.97 -22.37 26.61
N ARG A 386 35.95 -21.65 27.16
CA ARG A 386 36.94 -22.16 28.13
C ARG A 386 36.83 -21.32 29.39
#